data_AF-K2CC42-F1
#
_entry.id   AF-K2CC42-F1
#
_cell.length_a   1.000
_cell.length_b   1.000
_cell.length_c   1.000
_cell.angle_alpha   90.00
_cell.angle_beta   90.00
_cell.angle_gamma   90.00
#
_symmetry.space_group_name_H-M   'P 1'
#
loop_
_entity.id
_entity.type
_entity.pdbx_description
1 polymer ?
#
loop_
_entity_poly.entity_id
_entity_poly.type
_entity_poly.pdbx_seq_one_letter_code
_entity_poly.pdbx_strand_id
1 'polypeptide(L)'
;MFNKKVILITGGSGSFGHQFVRTILERYQPTKLIVYSRDELKQYEMAQLFPESKYGCMRYFIGDVRDGNRLTLAMRGVDYVVHAAALKQVPA
;
A
#
# COMPACT_ATOMS: atom_id res chain seq x y z
N MET A 1 -13.32 -10.91 -6.04
CA MET A 1 -12.26 -11.15 -5.04
C MET A 1 -12.01 -9.92 -4.16
N PHE A 2 -11.65 -8.76 -4.72
CA PHE A 2 -11.22 -7.58 -3.93
C PHE A 2 -12.29 -6.49 -3.72
N ASN A 3 -13.49 -6.64 -4.29
CA ASN A 3 -14.58 -5.67 -4.09
C ASN A 3 -15.04 -5.67 -2.63
N LYS A 4 -15.27 -4.46 -2.08
CA LYS A 4 -15.70 -4.24 -0.69
C LYS A 4 -14.71 -4.78 0.37
N LYS A 5 -13.43 -4.91 0.01
CA LYS A 5 -12.37 -5.40 0.89
C LYS A 5 -11.41 -4.30 1.33
N VAL A 6 -10.84 -4.46 2.51
CA VAL A 6 -9.74 -3.64 3.03
C VAL A 6 -8.43 -4.36 2.70
N ILE A 7 -7.57 -3.73 1.93
CA ILE A 7 -6.33 -4.32 1.43
C ILE A 7 -5.16 -3.48 1.91
N LEU A 8 -4.13 -4.11 2.47
CA LEU A 8 -2.89 -3.45 2.88
C LEU A 8 -1.71 -3.98 2.08
N ILE A 9 -0.89 -3.06 1.56
CA ILE A 9 0.31 -3.38 0.79
C ILE A 9 1.53 -2.83 1.52
N THR A 10 2.33 -3.70 2.13
CA THR A 10 3.65 -3.28 2.65
C THR A 10 4.63 -3.13 1.50
N GLY A 11 5.50 -2.11 1.55
CA GLY A 11 6.38 -1.79 0.43
C GLY A 11 5.60 -1.25 -0.78
N GLY A 12 4.38 -0.75 -0.54
CA GLY A 12 3.45 -0.35 -1.60
C GLY A 12 3.91 0.82 -2.47
N SER A 13 4.87 1.62 -2.02
CA SER A 13 5.48 2.69 -2.85
C SER A 13 6.56 2.19 -3.81
N GLY A 14 6.89 0.89 -3.82
CA GLY A 14 7.79 0.28 -4.80
C GLY A 14 7.14 0.07 -6.17
N SER A 15 7.93 -0.44 -7.13
CA SER A 15 7.44 -0.68 -8.51
C SER A 15 6.30 -1.68 -8.58
N PHE A 16 6.39 -2.79 -7.85
CA PHE A 16 5.31 -3.77 -7.74
C PHE A 16 4.05 -3.13 -7.14
N GLY A 17 4.20 -2.36 -6.06
CA GLY A 17 3.09 -1.72 -5.37
C GLY A 17 2.35 -0.71 -6.27
N HIS A 18 3.07 0.07 -7.07
CA HIS A 18 2.46 0.96 -8.07
C HIS A 18 1.60 0.19 -9.08
N GLN A 19 2.13 -0.88 -9.66
CA GLN A 19 1.40 -1.67 -10.65
C GLN A 19 0.21 -2.40 -10.02
N PHE A 20 0.37 -2.91 -8.80
CA PHE A 20 -0.72 -3.54 -8.06
C PHE A 20 -1.84 -2.55 -7.75
N VAL A 21 -1.52 -1.36 -7.22
CA VAL A 21 -2.51 -0.31 -6.94
C VAL A 21 -3.28 0.08 -8.21
N ARG A 22 -2.57 0.33 -9.31
CA ARG A 22 -3.19 0.61 -10.61
C ARG A 22 -4.16 -0.50 -11.02
N THR A 23 -3.72 -1.75 -10.96
CA THR A 23 -4.54 -2.92 -11.32
C THR A 23 -5.79 -3.04 -10.44
N ILE A 24 -5.66 -2.78 -9.13
CA ILE A 24 -6.80 -2.83 -8.21
C ILE A 24 -7.80 -1.72 -8.52
N LEU A 25 -7.33 -0.50 -8.73
CA LEU A 25 -8.20 0.65 -9.04
C LEU A 25 -8.89 0.51 -10.40
N GLU A 26 -8.28 -0.16 -11.38
CA GLU A 26 -8.86 -0.39 -12.70
C GLU A 26 -9.89 -1.53 -12.72
N ARG A 27 -9.70 -2.57 -11.90
CA ARG A 27 -10.47 -3.83 -12.02
C ARG A 27 -11.44 -4.08 -10.86
N TYR A 28 -11.30 -3.37 -9.74
CA TYR A 28 -12.04 -3.63 -8.51
C TYR A 28 -12.46 -2.35 -7.79
N GLN A 29 -13.35 -2.50 -6.82
CA GLN A 29 -13.86 -1.44 -5.95
C GLN A 29 -13.64 -1.82 -4.49
N PRO A 30 -12.41 -1.68 -3.96
CA PRO A 30 -12.11 -1.99 -2.56
C PRO A 30 -12.72 -0.94 -1.62
N THR A 31 -12.97 -1.33 -0.38
CA THR A 31 -13.37 -0.39 0.69
C THR A 31 -12.21 0.52 1.06
N LYS A 32 -11.00 -0.06 1.20
CA LYS A 32 -9.76 0.66 1.46
C LYS A 32 -8.60 -0.02 0.75
N LEU A 33 -7.69 0.77 0.20
CA LEU A 33 -6.43 0.34 -0.38
C LEU A 33 -5.29 1.11 0.31
N ILE A 34 -4.63 0.43 1.24
CA ILE A 34 -3.66 1.02 2.16
C ILE A 34 -2.25 0.76 1.63
N VAL A 35 -1.54 1.84 1.29
CA VAL A 35 -0.11 1.82 0.97
C VAL A 35 0.67 2.01 2.27
N TYR A 36 1.45 1.01 2.66
CA TYR A 36 2.28 1.04 3.86
C TYR A 36 3.77 1.02 3.48
N SER A 37 4.51 2.09 3.74
CA SER A 37 5.95 2.17 3.49
C SER A 37 6.62 3.28 4.31
N ARG A 38 7.96 3.34 4.27
CA ARG A 38 8.77 4.25 5.09
C ARG A 38 9.14 5.56 4.40
N ASP A 39 9.21 5.52 3.08
CA ASP A 39 9.77 6.59 2.26
C ASP A 39 8.68 7.61 1.93
N GLU A 40 8.69 8.73 2.64
CA GLU A 40 7.70 9.80 2.52
C GLU A 40 7.67 10.41 1.12
N LEU A 41 8.84 10.61 0.49
CA LEU A 41 8.92 11.18 -0.85
C LEU A 41 8.26 10.26 -1.87
N LYS A 42 8.57 8.96 -1.85
CA LYS A 42 7.91 8.00 -2.75
C LYS A 42 6.41 7.88 -2.51
N GLN A 43 5.95 8.00 -1.26
CA GLN A 43 4.50 8.03 -1.00
C GLN A 43 3.87 9.30 -1.54
N TYR A 44 4.52 10.46 -1.36
CA TYR A 44 4.05 11.74 -1.89
C TYR A 44 3.93 11.71 -3.42
N GLU A 45 4.96 11.23 -4.12
CA GLU A 45 4.95 11.04 -5.57
C GLU A 45 3.81 10.11 -6.01
N MET A 46 3.65 8.98 -5.31
CA MET A 46 2.56 8.04 -5.58
C MET A 46 1.17 8.66 -5.33
N ALA A 47 1.04 9.54 -4.32
CA ALA A 47 -0.20 10.25 -4.02
C ALA A 47 -0.53 11.32 -5.06
N GLN A 48 0.44 11.86 -5.79
CA GLN A 48 0.15 12.71 -6.96
C GLN A 48 -0.49 11.90 -8.11
N LEU A 49 -0.09 10.64 -8.27
CA LEU A 49 -0.64 9.75 -9.30
C LEU A 49 -2.00 9.14 -8.91
N PHE A 50 -2.15 8.79 -7.64
CA PHE A 50 -3.36 8.17 -7.08
C PHE A 50 -3.93 8.98 -5.90
N PRO A 51 -4.33 10.24 -6.11
CA PRO A 51 -4.74 11.12 -5.02
C PRO A 51 -6.03 10.63 -4.37
N GLU A 52 -6.11 10.74 -3.04
CA GLU A 52 -7.30 10.36 -2.27
C GLU A 52 -8.56 11.13 -2.72
N SER A 53 -8.40 12.36 -3.22
CA SER A 53 -9.49 13.18 -3.78
C SER A 53 -10.16 12.56 -5.00
N LYS A 54 -9.40 11.81 -5.81
CA LYS A 54 -9.91 11.07 -6.98
C LYS A 54 -10.27 9.63 -6.63
N TYR A 55 -9.47 9.02 -5.77
CA TYR A 55 -9.60 7.62 -5.36
C TYR A 55 -9.88 7.55 -3.86
N GLY A 56 -11.14 7.75 -3.47
CA GLY A 56 -11.55 7.83 -2.06
C GLY A 56 -11.25 6.60 -1.19
N CYS A 57 -10.92 5.45 -1.80
CA CYS A 57 -10.48 4.24 -1.11
C CYS A 57 -8.97 4.25 -0.72
N MET A 58 -8.16 5.12 -1.31
CA MET A 58 -6.71 5.17 -1.07
C MET A 58 -6.39 5.66 0.33
N ARG A 59 -5.42 5.05 0.99
CA ARG A 59 -4.84 5.53 2.26
C ARG A 59 -3.33 5.35 2.24
N TYR A 60 -2.60 6.34 2.73
CA TYR A 60 -1.14 6.32 2.80
C TYR A 60 -0.68 6.29 4.25
N PHE A 61 -0.08 5.18 4.67
CA PHE A 61 0.43 5.01 6.02
C PHE A 61 1.96 4.96 5.99
N ILE A 62 2.59 5.88 6.72
CA ILE A 62 4.02 5.82 6.99
C ILE A 62 4.29 4.76 8.05
N GLY A 63 5.24 3.86 7.82
CA GLY A 63 5.69 2.89 8.82
C GLY A 63 6.72 1.88 8.32
N ASP A 64 7.41 1.24 9.25
CA ASP A 64 8.42 0.20 9.02
C ASP A 64 7.85 -1.18 9.38
N VAL A 65 7.99 -2.17 8.49
CA VAL A 65 7.56 -3.56 8.76
C VAL A 65 8.34 -4.21 9.90
N ARG A 66 9.48 -3.64 10.28
CA ARG A 66 10.27 -4.06 11.45
C ARG A 66 9.67 -3.58 12.78
N ASP A 67 8.76 -2.61 12.76
CA ASP A 67 7.99 -2.18 13.93
C ASP A 67 6.69 -2.99 14.02
N GLY A 68 6.73 -4.07 14.80
CA GLY A 68 5.59 -4.98 14.96
C GLY A 68 4.34 -4.31 15.55
N ASN A 69 4.50 -3.35 16.45
CA ASN A 69 3.36 -2.64 17.05
C ASN A 69 2.67 -1.76 16.01
N ARG A 70 3.46 -1.00 15.24
CA ARG A 70 2.93 -0.15 14.18
C ARG A 70 2.30 -0.96 13.04
N LEU A 71 2.91 -2.08 12.67
CA LEU A 71 2.37 -2.99 11.66
C LEU A 71 1.05 -3.61 12.12
N THR A 72 0.98 -4.06 13.37
CA THR A 72 -0.24 -4.60 13.98
C THR A 72 -1.38 -3.59 13.94
N LEU A 73 -1.10 -2.33 14.27
CA LEU A 73 -2.09 -1.24 14.19
C LEU A 73 -2.58 -1.02 12.75
N ALA A 74 -1.66 -0.99 11.78
CA ALA A 74 -1.98 -0.80 10.37
C ALA A 74 -2.81 -1.96 9.79
N MET A 75 -2.62 -3.18 10.29
CA MET A 75 -3.35 -4.38 9.86
C MET A 75 -4.75 -4.54 10.47
N ARG A 76 -5.16 -3.69 11.43
CA ARG A 76 -6.48 -3.84 12.07
C ARG A 76 -7.62 -3.68 11.07
N GLY A 77 -8.46 -4.71 10.96
CA GLY A 77 -9.60 -4.73 10.04
C GLY A 77 -9.23 -4.88 8.56
N VAL A 78 -8.00 -5.31 8.25
CA VAL A 78 -7.57 -5.66 6.90
C VAL A 78 -8.05 -7.06 6.54
N ASP A 79 -8.66 -7.21 5.36
CA ASP A 79 -9.06 -8.51 4.82
C ASP A 79 -7.89 -9.22 4.09
N TYR A 80 -7.07 -8.46 3.35
CA TYR A 80 -5.97 -8.99 2.55
C TYR A 80 -4.67 -8.20 2.78
N VAL A 81 -3.58 -8.93 2.98
CA VAL A 81 -2.23 -8.36 3.05
C VAL A 81 -1.43 -8.79 1.82
N VAL A 82 -0.84 -7.82 1.13
CA VAL A 82 0.14 -8.02 0.07
C VAL A 82 1.50 -7.58 0.60
N HIS A 83 2.39 -8.53 0.87
CA HIS A 83 3.69 -8.25 1.45
C HIS A 83 4.78 -8.12 0.38
N ALA A 84 5.16 -6.89 0.04
CA ALA A 84 6.20 -6.60 -0.95
C ALA A 84 7.36 -5.76 -0.39
N ALA A 85 7.40 -5.51 0.92
CA ALA A 85 8.52 -4.83 1.56
C ALA A 85 9.72 -5.77 1.68
N ALA A 86 10.84 -5.43 1.05
CA ALA A 86 12.08 -6.21 1.13
C ALA A 86 13.31 -5.35 0.86
N LEU A 87 14.47 -5.81 1.33
CA LEU A 87 15.75 -5.49 0.72
C LEU A 87 15.95 -6.48 -0.43
N LYS A 88 15.99 -5.97 -1.67
CA LYS A 88 15.95 -6.81 -2.87
C LYS A 88 17.20 -6.70 -3.76
N GLN A 89 18.16 -5.86 -3.38
CA GLN A 89 19.40 -5.71 -4.14
C GLN A 89 20.41 -6.73 -3.63
N VAL A 90 21.03 -7.45 -4.55
CA VAL A 90 22.23 -8.24 -4.28
C VAL A 90 23.43 -7.32 -4.51
N PRO A 91 24.38 -7.20 -3.56
CA PRO A 91 25.61 -6.45 -3.78
C PRO A 91 26.35 -7.02 -4.99
N ALA A 92 26.86 -6.14 -5.85
CA ALA A 92 27.76 -6.53 -6.94
C ALA A 92 29.13 -6.96 -6.39
#